data_AF-A0A246GGA4-F1
#
_entry.id   AF-A0A246GGA4-F1
#
_cell.length_a   1.000
_cell.length_b   1.000
_cell.length_c   1.000
_cell.angle_alpha   90.00
_cell.angle_beta   90.00
_cell.angle_gamma   90.00
#
_symmetry.space_group_name_H-M   'P 1'
#
loop_
_entity.id
_entity.type
_entity.pdbx_description
1 polymer ?
#
loop_
_entity_poly.entity_id
_entity_poly.type
_entity_poly.pdbx_seq_one_letter_code
_entity_poly.pdbx_strand_id
1 'polypeptide(L)'
;KYDNDNKFSTFSFFQEFNNTIPDYKKRFVVKQELLQFYKSEIEENDKLFFDGFIEWNKLNNRKKVSEKNLEKTRILYPEYYDYCKRENVSIRYTAELKKNIHSILF
;
A
#
# COMPACT_ATOMS: atom_id res chain seq x y z
N LYS A 1 30.76 20.01 -22.21
CA LYS A 1 31.31 20.18 -23.58
C LYS A 1 30.42 19.38 -24.52
N TYR A 2 30.01 19.95 -25.65
CA TYR A 2 29.27 19.23 -26.69
C TYR A 2 30.26 18.32 -27.44
N ASP A 3 29.93 17.05 -27.59
CA ASP A 3 30.73 16.07 -28.32
C ASP A 3 30.06 15.81 -29.68
N ASN A 4 30.75 16.16 -30.76
CA ASN A 4 30.23 16.02 -32.12
C ASN A 4 30.08 14.55 -32.56
N ASP A 5 30.82 13.64 -31.93
CA ASP A 5 30.78 12.22 -32.25
C ASP A 5 29.71 11.47 -31.43
N ASN A 6 29.22 12.09 -30.34
CA ASN A 6 28.14 11.55 -29.52
C ASN A 6 26.81 12.28 -29.80
N LYS A 7 26.19 11.92 -30.92
CA LYS A 7 24.84 12.41 -31.25
C LYS A 7 23.83 11.86 -30.26
N PHE A 8 22.96 12.75 -29.76
CA PHE A 8 21.88 12.35 -28.86
C PHE A 8 21.00 11.27 -29.52
N SER A 9 20.85 10.16 -28.83
CA SER A 9 20.02 9.03 -29.22
C SER A 9 19.13 8.66 -28.05
N THR A 10 17.82 8.66 -28.27
CA THR A 10 16.84 8.27 -27.25
C THR A 10 17.07 6.83 -26.78
N PHE A 11 17.43 5.93 -27.72
CA PHE A 11 17.76 4.55 -27.40
C PHE A 11 18.96 4.46 -26.45
N SER A 12 20.06 5.14 -26.78
CA SER A 12 21.28 5.13 -25.95
C SER A 12 21.03 5.75 -24.58
N PHE A 13 20.25 6.83 -24.52
CA PHE A 13 19.83 7.45 -23.28
C PHE A 13 19.04 6.48 -22.39
N PHE A 14 18.01 5.81 -22.91
CA PHE A 14 17.22 4.88 -22.10
C PHE A 14 18.02 3.64 -21.69
N GLN A 15 18.96 3.19 -22.53
CA GLN A 15 19.86 2.10 -22.17
C GLN A 15 20.78 2.48 -21.00
N GLU A 16 21.42 3.65 -21.06
CA GLU A 16 22.28 4.15 -19.98
C GLU A 16 21.48 4.43 -18.70
N PHE A 17 20.29 5.04 -18.85
CA PHE A 17 19.36 5.28 -17.76
C PHE A 17 18.98 3.98 -17.06
N ASN A 18 18.51 2.96 -17.81
CA ASN A 18 18.13 1.67 -17.23
C ASN A 18 19.29 0.97 -16.51
N ASN A 19 20.50 1.05 -17.07
CA ASN A 19 21.69 0.46 -16.46
C ASN A 19 22.15 1.19 -15.18
N THR A 20 21.73 2.44 -15.00
CA THR A 20 22.09 3.26 -13.83
C THR A 20 21.00 3.30 -12.76
N ILE A 21 19.82 2.70 -13.00
CA ILE A 21 18.78 2.55 -11.97
C ILE A 21 19.34 1.65 -10.85
N PRO A 22 19.50 2.16 -9.62
CA PRO A 22 19.94 1.34 -8.50
C PRO A 22 18.91 0.24 -8.24
N ASP A 23 19.39 -0.97 -7.98
CA ASP A 23 18.52 -2.08 -7.59
C ASP A 23 17.98 -1.79 -6.17
N TYR A 24 16.78 -1.21 -6.10
CA TYR A 24 16.12 -0.94 -4.83
C TYR A 24 15.77 -2.27 -4.19
N LYS A 25 16.54 -2.67 -3.18
CA LYS A 25 16.14 -3.77 -2.29
C LYS A 25 14.71 -3.53 -1.83
N LYS A 26 13.87 -4.54 -2.03
CA LYS A 26 12.50 -4.61 -1.52
C LYS A 26 12.46 -4.01 -0.12
N ARG A 27 11.73 -2.90 0.06
CA ARG A 27 11.48 -2.39 1.41
C ARG A 27 10.76 -3.51 2.16
N PHE A 28 11.34 -3.97 3.26
CA PHE A 28 10.63 -4.86 4.15
C PHE A 28 9.41 -4.09 4.65
N VAL A 29 8.22 -4.48 4.19
CA VAL A 29 6.97 -4.04 4.78
C VAL A 29 6.89 -4.75 6.11
N VAL A 30 7.49 -4.14 7.14
CA VAL A 30 7.25 -4.56 8.51
C VAL A 30 5.80 -4.19 8.78
N LYS A 31 4.97 -5.18 9.10
CA LYS A 31 3.63 -4.91 9.62
C LYS A 31 3.80 -3.99 10.83
N GLN A 32 3.32 -2.77 10.72
CA GLN A 32 3.34 -1.85 11.85
C GLN A 32 2.29 -2.31 12.84
N GLU A 33 2.68 -2.49 14.09
CA GLU A 33 1.73 -2.66 15.17
C GLU A 33 1.19 -1.29 15.57
N LEU A 34 -0.08 -1.26 15.95
CA LEU A 34 -0.71 -0.05 16.47
C LEU A 34 -0.11 0.32 17.83
N LEU A 35 0.50 1.50 17.90
CA LEU A 35 0.98 2.06 19.17
C LEU A 35 -0.19 2.23 20.14
N GLN A 36 0.08 2.02 21.43
CA GLN A 36 -0.92 2.08 22.50
C GLN A 36 -1.73 3.39 22.52
N PHE A 37 -1.15 4.50 22.07
CA PHE A 37 -1.81 5.80 22.00
C PHE A 37 -2.99 5.83 21.01
N TYR A 38 -2.87 5.14 19.87
CA TYR A 38 -3.91 5.13 18.82
C TYR A 38 -5.03 4.14 19.11
N LYS A 39 -4.84 3.23 20.07
CA LYS A 39 -5.72 2.10 20.35
C LYS A 39 -7.15 2.49 20.72
N SER A 40 -7.34 3.58 21.46
CA SER A 40 -8.67 4.00 21.93
C SER A 40 -9.50 4.74 20.89
N GLU A 41 -8.89 5.25 19.82
CA GLU A 41 -9.54 6.17 18.88
C GLU A 41 -10.02 5.50 17.59
N ILE A 42 -9.65 4.23 17.38
CA ILE A 42 -9.92 3.48 16.15
C ILE A 42 -10.92 2.34 16.36
N GLU A 43 -11.60 1.98 15.28
CA GLU A 43 -12.59 0.91 15.25
C GLU A 43 -11.93 -0.48 15.33
N GLU A 44 -12.49 -1.38 16.15
CA GLU A 44 -12.05 -2.77 16.31
C GLU A 44 -10.54 -2.89 16.58
N ASN A 45 -10.03 -2.14 17.55
CA ASN A 45 -8.61 -2.00 17.81
C ASN A 45 -7.87 -3.33 18.15
N ASP A 46 -8.59 -4.34 18.62
CA ASP A 46 -8.11 -5.70 18.80
C ASP A 46 -7.81 -6.43 17.48
N LYS A 47 -8.36 -5.95 16.35
CA LYS A 47 -8.16 -6.52 15.02
C LYS A 47 -7.09 -5.76 14.25
N LEU A 48 -5.93 -6.37 14.06
CA LEU A 48 -4.74 -5.73 13.47
C LEU A 48 -4.31 -6.31 12.12
N PHE A 49 -4.79 -7.49 11.76
CA PHE A 49 -4.34 -8.18 10.56
C PHE A 49 -5.34 -8.01 9.42
N PHE A 50 -4.83 -7.80 8.21
CA PHE A 50 -5.63 -7.74 6.99
C PHE A 50 -6.44 -9.03 6.76
N ASP A 51 -7.74 -8.88 6.48
CA ASP A 51 -8.68 -9.96 6.16
C ASP A 51 -9.40 -9.76 4.80
N GLY A 52 -9.23 -8.62 4.14
CA GLY A 52 -9.81 -8.36 2.82
C GLY A 52 -10.29 -6.93 2.65
N PHE A 53 -10.98 -6.69 1.53
CA PHE A 53 -11.57 -5.39 1.20
C PHE A 53 -13.11 -5.45 1.21
N ILE A 54 -13.73 -4.34 1.56
CA ILE A 54 -15.17 -4.09 1.36
C ILE A 54 -15.30 -2.93 0.36
N GLU A 55 -15.72 -3.25 -0.85
CA GLU A 55 -15.96 -2.26 -1.91
C GLU A 55 -17.39 -1.72 -1.82
N TRP A 56 -17.58 -0.63 -1.08
CA TRP A 56 -18.92 -0.12 -0.77
C TRP A 56 -19.71 0.28 -2.02
N ASN A 57 -19.03 0.75 -3.06
CA ASN A 57 -19.64 1.11 -4.34
C ASN A 57 -20.34 -0.07 -5.03
N LYS A 58 -19.93 -1.32 -4.75
CA LYS A 58 -20.53 -2.55 -5.34
C LYS A 58 -21.73 -3.09 -4.56
N LEU A 59 -21.95 -2.63 -3.32
CA LEU A 59 -22.90 -3.27 -2.39
C LEU A 59 -24.30 -2.63 -2.36
N ASN A 60 -24.60 -1.64 -3.22
CA ASN A 60 -25.90 -0.96 -3.31
C ASN A 60 -26.51 -0.50 -1.97
N ASN A 61 -25.69 -0.28 -0.94
CA ASN A 61 -26.14 -0.01 0.43
C ASN A 61 -25.87 1.43 0.90
N ARG A 62 -25.40 2.31 0.00
CA ARG A 62 -25.03 3.72 0.23
C ARG A 62 -24.00 3.94 1.34
N LYS A 63 -23.36 2.89 1.84
CA LYS A 63 -22.32 3.00 2.86
C LYS A 63 -21.06 3.60 2.25
N LYS A 64 -20.24 4.19 3.12
CA LYS A 64 -18.95 4.73 2.76
C LYS A 64 -17.90 4.26 3.75
N VAL A 65 -16.65 4.28 3.31
CA VAL A 65 -15.50 4.10 4.19
C VAL A 65 -15.57 5.15 5.32
N SER A 66 -15.39 4.70 6.57
CA SER A 66 -15.39 5.58 7.73
C SER A 66 -14.01 6.23 7.92
N GLU A 67 -13.97 7.44 8.48
CA GLU A 67 -12.69 8.11 8.81
C GLU A 67 -11.86 7.27 9.79
N LYS A 68 -12.52 6.59 10.73
CA LYS A 68 -11.85 5.67 11.67
C LYS A 68 -11.16 4.50 10.96
N ASN A 69 -11.80 3.93 9.94
CA ASN A 69 -11.19 2.86 9.13
C ASN A 69 -10.05 3.39 8.25
N LEU A 70 -10.18 4.62 7.71
CA LEU A 70 -9.10 5.28 6.98
C LEU A 70 -7.89 5.54 7.88
N GLU A 71 -8.09 6.07 9.09
CA GLU A 71 -6.99 6.33 10.02
C GLU A 71 -6.29 5.03 10.45
N LYS A 72 -7.07 3.99 10.75
CA LYS A 72 -6.51 2.66 11.02
C LYS A 72 -5.69 2.11 9.85
N THR A 73 -6.17 2.32 8.62
CA THR A 73 -5.46 1.96 7.39
C THR A 73 -4.18 2.77 7.20
N ARG A 74 -4.22 4.08 7.50
CA ARG A 74 -3.05 4.98 7.43
C ARG A 74 -1.89 4.49 8.31
N ILE A 75 -2.23 3.94 9.47
CA ILE A 75 -1.25 3.44 10.45
C ILE A 75 -0.78 2.02 10.09
N LEU A 76 -1.71 1.10 9.84
CA LEU A 76 -1.37 -0.32 9.69
C LEU A 76 -0.91 -0.70 8.26
N TYR A 77 -1.50 -0.07 7.25
CA TYR A 77 -1.31 -0.40 5.84
C TYR A 77 -1.32 0.88 4.97
N PRO A 78 -0.35 1.79 5.19
CA PRO A 78 -0.30 3.10 4.52
C PRO A 78 -0.34 3.01 2.99
N GLU A 79 0.15 1.92 2.40
CA GLU A 79 0.12 1.65 0.96
C GLU A 79 -1.30 1.58 0.36
N TYR A 80 -2.32 1.32 1.19
CA TYR A 80 -3.71 1.24 0.75
C TYR A 80 -4.54 2.47 1.09
N TYR A 81 -4.01 3.44 1.86
CA TYR A 81 -4.79 4.59 2.35
C TYR A 81 -5.43 5.39 1.23
N ASP A 82 -4.65 5.82 0.23
CA ASP A 82 -5.14 6.64 -0.88
C ASP A 82 -6.14 5.86 -1.75
N TYR A 83 -5.88 4.57 -1.97
CA TYR A 83 -6.81 3.68 -2.68
C TYR A 83 -8.15 3.58 -1.94
N CYS A 84 -8.13 3.29 -0.64
CA CYS A 84 -9.33 3.18 0.19
C CYS A 84 -10.16 4.47 0.19
N LYS A 85 -9.48 5.62 0.33
CA LYS A 85 -10.12 6.94 0.32
C LYS A 85 -10.74 7.27 -1.03
N ARG A 86 -10.03 7.02 -2.13
CA ARG A 86 -10.48 7.35 -3.49
C ARG A 86 -11.61 6.44 -3.96
N GLU A 87 -11.46 5.13 -3.74
CA GLU A 87 -12.38 4.12 -4.29
C GLU A 87 -13.55 3.78 -3.35
N ASN A 88 -13.66 4.44 -2.20
CA ASN A 88 -14.67 4.15 -1.18
C ASN A 88 -14.62 2.68 -0.72
N VAL A 89 -13.43 2.24 -0.33
CA VAL A 89 -13.13 0.86 0.08
C VAL A 89 -12.66 0.83 1.53
N SER A 90 -13.18 -0.10 2.33
CA SER A 90 -12.67 -0.38 3.68
C SER A 90 -11.77 -1.62 3.69
N ILE A 91 -10.69 -1.59 4.46
CA ILE A 91 -9.98 -2.81 4.84
C ILE A 91 -10.75 -3.50 5.97
N ARG A 92 -10.97 -4.80 5.84
CA ARG A 92 -11.39 -5.67 6.94
C ARG A 92 -10.17 -6.11 7.73
N TYR A 93 -10.31 -6.05 9.05
CA TYR A 93 -9.29 -6.49 9.98
C TYR A 93 -9.74 -7.74 10.73
N THR A 94 -8.80 -8.55 11.16
CA THR A 94 -9.00 -9.69 12.05
C THR A 94 -7.97 -9.68 13.19
N ALA A 95 -8.34 -10.23 14.34
CA ALA A 95 -7.44 -10.45 15.47
C ALA A 95 -6.51 -11.66 15.25
N GLU A 96 -6.87 -12.54 14.32
CA GLU A 96 -6.08 -13.72 14.02
C GLU A 96 -5.11 -13.46 12.88
N LEU A 97 -3.81 -13.67 13.10
CA LEU A 97 -2.85 -13.68 12.01
C LEU A 97 -3.14 -14.88 11.11
N LYS A 98 -4.00 -14.70 10.11
CA LYS A 98 -4.13 -15.66 9.03
C LYS A 98 -2.80 -15.71 8.31
N LYS A 99 -2.11 -16.86 8.36
CA LYS A 99 -0.98 -17.15 7.48
C LYS A 99 -1.53 -17.16 6.06
N ASN A 100 -1.52 -16.02 5.40
CA ASN A 100 -1.78 -15.98 3.97
C ASN A 100 -0.63 -16.71 3.30
N ILE A 101 -0.87 -17.96 2.91
CA ILE A 101 -0.05 -18.70 1.96
C ILE A 101 -0.27 -18.05 0.59
N HIS A 102 0.18 -16.82 0.43
CA HIS A 102 0.59 -16.33 -0.87
C HIS A 102 2.10 -16.43 -0.88
N SER A 103 2.55 -17.62 -1.23
CA SER A 103 3.76 -17.80 -2.01
C SER A 103 3.75 -16.71 -3.08
N ILE A 104 4.55 -15.67 -2.86
CA ILE A 104 4.85 -14.72 -3.91
C ILE A 104 5.72 -15.53 -4.89
N LEU A 105 5.07 -16.09 -5.92
CA LEU A 105 5.76 -16.48 -7.13
C LEU A 105 6.33 -15.18 -7.72
N PHE A 106 7.62 -14.99 -7.50
CA PHE A 106 8.47 -14.15 -8.33
C PHE A 106 8.84 -14.93 -9.57
#